data_AF-A0A7S2D222-F1
#
_entry.id   AF-A0A7S2D222-F1
#
_cell.length_a   1.000
_cell.length_b   1.000
_cell.length_c   1.000
_cell.angle_alpha   90.00
_cell.angle_beta   90.00
_cell.angle_gamma   90.00
#
_symmetry.space_group_name_H-M   'P 1'
#
loop_
_entity.id
_entity.type
_entity.pdbx_description
1 polymer ?
#
loop_
_entity_poly.entity_id
_entity_poly.type
_entity_poly.pdbx_seq_one_letter_code
_entity_poly.pdbx_strand_id
1 'polypeptide(L)'
;TPKPTAEPTPKPTAEPTAKPTACSDATDWGYKGKSNKDCAWVAKKPEKYCAKDDGDDWLALSACPVTCGTCGCSDSTTWLYKGKNGKSCDYVAKKPSKYCDS
;
A
#
# COMPACT_ATOMS: atom_id res chain seq x y z
N THR A 1 32.44 25.75 -47.14
CA THR A 1 32.28 24.73 -46.09
C THR A 1 31.76 25.40 -44.83
N PRO A 2 30.52 25.17 -44.39
CA PRO A 2 30.12 25.51 -43.02
C PRO A 2 30.34 24.33 -42.05
N LYS A 3 30.54 24.73 -40.80
CA LYS A 3 31.10 24.06 -39.60
C LYS A 3 30.15 23.03 -38.97
N PRO A 4 30.64 21.98 -38.28
CA PRO A 4 29.78 21.00 -37.62
C PRO A 4 29.05 21.61 -36.41
N THR A 5 27.74 21.38 -36.34
CA THR A 5 26.88 21.70 -35.21
C THR A 5 26.93 20.52 -34.23
N ALA A 6 27.40 20.75 -33.01
CA ALA A 6 27.28 19.77 -31.92
C ALA A 6 25.81 19.68 -31.49
N GLU A 7 25.24 18.47 -31.55
CA GLU A 7 23.92 18.15 -31.01
C GLU A 7 23.91 18.30 -29.47
N PRO A 8 22.80 18.77 -28.88
CA PRO A 8 22.66 18.79 -27.44
C PRO A 8 22.35 17.39 -26.89
N THR A 9 23.14 16.95 -25.92
CA THR A 9 22.88 15.76 -25.10
C THR A 9 21.51 15.87 -24.41
N PRO A 10 20.64 14.84 -24.44
CA PRO A 10 19.46 14.84 -23.57
C PRO A 10 19.91 14.78 -22.11
N LYS A 11 19.46 15.77 -21.34
CA LYS A 11 19.55 15.82 -19.88
C LYS A 11 18.83 14.58 -19.30
N PRO A 12 19.37 13.89 -18.27
CA PRO A 12 18.64 12.80 -17.65
C PRO A 12 17.32 13.33 -17.09
N THR A 13 16.22 12.80 -17.61
CA THR A 13 14.90 12.93 -17.00
C THR A 13 14.98 12.20 -15.66
N ALA A 14 15.11 12.95 -14.58
CA ALA A 14 14.80 12.42 -13.26
C ALA A 14 13.32 11.99 -13.34
N GLU A 15 13.10 10.67 -13.33
CA GLU A 15 11.78 10.11 -13.02
C GLU A 15 11.25 10.82 -11.77
N PRO A 16 9.95 11.12 -11.70
CA PRO A 16 9.38 11.58 -10.44
C PRO A 16 9.54 10.44 -9.43
N THR A 17 10.52 10.57 -8.54
CA THR A 17 10.51 9.83 -7.28
C THR A 17 9.20 10.20 -6.61
N ALA A 18 8.21 9.30 -6.70
CA ALA A 18 6.96 9.45 -5.99
C ALA A 18 7.32 9.73 -4.53
N LYS A 19 7.09 10.98 -4.10
CA LYS A 19 7.18 11.36 -2.70
C LYS A 19 6.39 10.29 -1.94
N PRO A 20 6.93 9.67 -0.87
CA PRO A 20 6.20 8.67 -0.13
C PRO A 20 4.83 9.26 0.20
N THR A 21 3.79 8.64 -0.33
CA THR A 21 2.40 9.05 -0.08
C THR A 21 2.28 9.19 1.42
N ALA A 22 1.97 10.39 1.89
CA ALA A 22 1.81 10.64 3.31
C ALA A 22 0.76 9.64 3.80
N CYS A 23 1.21 8.70 4.62
CA CYS A 23 0.34 7.68 5.16
C CYS A 23 -0.60 8.38 6.14
N SER A 24 -1.89 8.32 5.85
CA SER A 24 -2.92 9.03 6.57
C SER A 24 -4.21 8.24 6.47
N ASP A 25 -5.02 8.36 7.51
CA ASP A 25 -6.34 7.76 7.56
C ASP A 25 -7.30 8.51 6.62
N ALA A 26 -8.09 7.75 5.85
CA ALA A 26 -9.10 8.26 4.95
C ALA A 26 -10.23 8.93 5.73
N THR A 27 -10.67 10.09 5.24
CA THR A 27 -11.74 10.89 5.88
C THR A 27 -13.13 10.50 5.40
N ASP A 28 -13.21 9.81 4.27
CA ASP A 28 -14.42 9.39 3.56
C ASP A 28 -14.78 7.92 3.80
N TRP A 29 -13.93 7.18 4.51
CA TRP A 29 -14.19 5.78 4.86
C TRP A 29 -15.15 5.65 6.05
N GLY A 30 -16.06 4.68 5.98
CA GLY A 30 -16.92 4.33 7.12
C GLY A 30 -17.53 2.94 7.00
N TYR A 31 -17.53 2.18 8.10
CA TYR A 31 -18.04 0.80 8.12
C TYR A 31 -19.50 0.70 7.68
N LYS A 32 -19.76 -0.04 6.60
CA LYS A 32 -21.10 -0.22 5.98
C LYS A 32 -21.73 1.10 5.54
N GLY A 33 -20.93 1.98 4.93
CA GLY A 33 -21.33 3.33 4.50
C GLY A 33 -21.72 4.26 5.64
N LYS A 34 -21.36 3.94 6.89
CA LYS A 34 -21.70 4.75 8.07
C LYS A 34 -20.53 5.65 8.43
N SER A 35 -20.65 6.93 8.10
CA SER A 35 -19.62 7.95 8.39
C SER A 35 -19.31 8.10 9.88
N ASN A 36 -20.23 7.76 10.78
CA ASN A 36 -19.97 7.75 12.22
C ASN A 36 -19.18 6.52 12.71
N LYS A 37 -18.78 5.64 11.78
CA LYS A 37 -17.92 4.47 12.01
C LYS A 37 -16.67 4.56 11.15
N ASP A 38 -16.01 5.69 11.29
CA ASP A 38 -14.75 6.08 10.66
C ASP A 38 -13.52 5.41 11.32
N CYS A 39 -12.32 5.89 10.97
CA CYS A 39 -11.07 5.43 11.57
C CYS A 39 -11.01 5.64 13.10
N ALA A 40 -11.69 6.64 13.66
CA ALA A 40 -11.77 6.81 15.12
C ALA A 40 -12.63 5.70 15.76
N TRP A 41 -13.65 5.19 15.07
CA TRP A 41 -14.35 3.98 15.49
C TRP A 41 -13.46 2.74 15.39
N VAL A 42 -12.67 2.61 14.32
CA VAL A 42 -11.69 1.53 14.15
C VAL A 42 -10.69 1.52 15.31
N ALA A 43 -10.16 2.68 15.70
CA ALA A 43 -9.19 2.86 16.78
C ALA A 43 -9.69 2.37 18.14
N LYS A 44 -11.00 2.20 18.35
CA LYS A 44 -11.54 1.66 19.60
C LYS A 44 -11.20 0.18 19.79
N LYS A 45 -11.11 -0.59 18.70
CA LYS A 45 -10.75 -2.02 18.69
C LYS A 45 -10.05 -2.36 17.37
N PRO A 46 -8.81 -1.87 17.15
CA PRO A 46 -8.12 -2.03 15.86
C PRO A 46 -7.96 -3.51 15.48
N GLU A 47 -7.64 -4.37 16.45
CA GLU A 47 -7.55 -5.83 16.31
C GLU A 47 -8.81 -6.50 15.72
N LYS A 48 -9.99 -5.89 15.90
CA LYS A 48 -11.27 -6.41 15.38
C LYS A 48 -11.76 -5.63 14.16
N TYR A 49 -11.48 -4.34 14.11
CA TYR A 49 -12.10 -3.43 13.15
C TYR A 49 -11.23 -3.18 11.92
N CYS A 50 -9.91 -3.34 12.00
CA CYS A 50 -9.04 -3.23 10.83
C CYS A 50 -9.33 -4.28 9.75
N ALA A 51 -9.86 -5.44 10.14
CA ALA A 51 -10.30 -6.49 9.22
C ALA A 51 -11.74 -6.29 8.67
N LYS A 52 -12.37 -5.12 8.89
CA LYS A 52 -13.71 -4.81 8.39
C LYS A 52 -13.66 -3.98 7.12
N ASP A 53 -14.55 -4.29 6.19
CA ASP A 53 -14.81 -3.53 4.98
C ASP A 53 -15.99 -2.56 5.15
N ASP A 54 -16.05 -1.56 4.28
CA ASP A 54 -17.14 -0.58 4.21
C ASP A 54 -18.42 -1.11 3.54
N GLY A 55 -18.45 -2.37 3.10
CA GLY A 55 -19.54 -2.97 2.32
C GLY A 55 -19.27 -3.00 0.82
N ASP A 56 -18.22 -2.31 0.34
CA ASP A 56 -17.82 -2.21 -1.06
C ASP A 56 -16.34 -2.64 -1.25
N ASP A 57 -15.92 -3.65 -0.46
CA ASP A 57 -14.57 -4.22 -0.45
C ASP A 57 -13.43 -3.23 -0.07
N TRP A 58 -13.75 -2.03 0.46
CA TRP A 58 -12.73 -1.13 0.97
C TRP A 58 -12.45 -1.40 2.46
N LEU A 59 -11.37 -2.12 2.74
CA LEU A 59 -10.96 -2.49 4.10
C LEU A 59 -10.49 -1.28 4.93
N ALA A 60 -10.87 -1.29 6.21
CA ALA A 60 -10.34 -0.40 7.25
C ALA A 60 -8.81 -0.48 7.33
N LEU A 61 -8.21 -1.65 7.09
CA LEU A 61 -6.76 -1.82 7.05
C LEU A 61 -6.07 -0.91 6.01
N SER A 62 -6.72 -0.72 4.87
CA SER A 62 -6.23 0.11 3.76
C SER A 62 -6.67 1.56 3.89
N ALA A 63 -7.87 1.80 4.40
CA ALA A 63 -8.42 3.13 4.59
C ALA A 63 -7.83 3.85 5.81
N CYS A 64 -7.53 3.12 6.88
CA CYS A 64 -7.05 3.67 8.14
C CYS A 64 -5.64 3.14 8.48
N PRO A 65 -4.63 3.34 7.61
CA PRO A 65 -3.32 2.71 7.80
C PRO A 65 -2.57 3.21 9.03
N VAL A 66 -2.84 4.44 9.49
CA VAL A 66 -2.25 4.96 10.72
C VAL A 66 -2.90 4.29 11.92
N THR A 67 -4.24 4.28 11.95
CA THR A 67 -5.00 3.62 13.03
C THR A 67 -4.72 2.12 13.11
N CYS A 68 -4.56 1.45 11.98
CA CYS A 68 -4.31 0.02 11.91
C CYS A 68 -2.83 -0.36 11.99
N GLY A 69 -1.92 0.62 12.10
CA GLY A 69 -0.49 0.37 12.22
C GLY A 69 0.15 -0.26 10.99
N THR A 70 -0.48 -0.14 9.81
CA THR A 70 0.10 -0.58 8.52
C THR A 70 0.91 0.53 7.85
N CYS A 71 0.91 1.71 8.45
CA CYS A 71 1.73 2.83 8.06
C CYS A 71 3.22 2.49 8.07
N GLY A 72 3.89 2.61 6.93
CA GLY A 72 5.32 2.26 6.81
C GLY A 72 5.59 0.76 6.72
N CYS A 73 4.56 -0.08 6.63
CA CYS A 73 4.76 -1.46 6.18
C CYS A 73 5.15 -1.47 4.71
N SER A 74 6.07 -2.36 4.35
CA SER A 74 6.51 -2.56 2.97
C SER A 74 6.84 -4.04 2.78
N ASP A 75 6.77 -4.50 1.55
CA ASP A 75 7.17 -5.85 1.22
C ASP A 75 8.64 -6.07 1.56
N SER A 76 8.93 -7.19 2.23
CA SER A 76 10.29 -7.58 2.49
C SER A 76 10.90 -8.14 1.21
N THR A 77 12.03 -7.57 0.79
CA THR A 77 12.78 -8.05 -0.38
C THR A 77 13.61 -9.31 -0.09
N THR A 78 13.80 -9.65 1.19
CA THR A 78 14.62 -10.77 1.63
C THR A 78 13.81 -11.94 2.20
N TRP A 79 12.56 -11.69 2.60
CA TRP A 79 11.69 -12.74 3.10
C TRP A 79 11.24 -13.67 1.96
N LEU A 80 11.25 -14.97 2.25
CA LEU A 80 10.80 -16.01 1.35
C LEU A 80 9.87 -16.98 2.08
N TYR A 81 8.72 -17.30 1.49
CA TYR A 81 7.79 -18.26 2.06
C TYR A 81 8.46 -19.62 2.27
N LYS A 82 8.55 -20.04 3.55
CA LYS A 82 9.29 -21.24 3.99
C LYS A 82 10.76 -21.24 3.57
N GLY A 83 11.38 -20.07 3.43
CA GLY A 83 12.80 -19.91 3.06
C GLY A 83 13.16 -20.37 1.65
N LYS A 84 12.17 -20.54 0.75
CA LYS A 84 12.40 -21.12 -0.58
C LYS A 84 12.62 -20.05 -1.64
N ASN A 85 13.71 -20.18 -2.40
CA ASN A 85 14.02 -19.28 -3.50
C ASN A 85 12.87 -19.21 -4.52
N GLY A 86 12.55 -18.00 -4.99
CA GLY A 86 11.41 -17.76 -5.89
C GLY A 86 10.04 -17.70 -5.21
N LYS A 87 9.98 -17.70 -3.87
CA LYS A 87 8.74 -17.53 -3.10
C LYS A 87 8.67 -16.21 -2.33
N SER A 88 8.86 -15.09 -3.03
CA SER A 88 8.75 -13.71 -2.51
C SER A 88 7.30 -13.33 -2.14
N CYS A 89 7.08 -12.08 -1.70
CA CYS A 89 5.74 -11.52 -1.52
C CYS A 89 4.86 -11.69 -2.77
N ASP A 90 5.40 -11.51 -3.99
CA ASP A 90 4.66 -11.74 -5.24
C ASP A 90 4.14 -13.17 -5.39
N TYR A 91 4.91 -14.15 -4.90
CA TYR A 91 4.50 -15.55 -4.96
C TYR A 91 3.29 -15.80 -4.04
N VAL A 92 3.29 -15.22 -2.84
CA VAL A 92 2.20 -15.30 -1.87
C VAL A 92 0.97 -14.55 -2.40
N ALA A 93 1.16 -13.35 -2.95
CA ALA A 93 0.10 -12.51 -3.50
C ALA A 93 -0.69 -13.16 -4.66
N LYS A 94 -0.10 -14.14 -5.36
CA LYS A 94 -0.80 -14.90 -6.43
C LYS A 94 -1.93 -15.78 -5.91
N LYS A 95 -1.91 -16.21 -4.64
CA LYS A 95 -2.96 -17.05 -4.04
C LYS A 95 -3.17 -16.65 -2.58
N PRO A 96 -3.73 -15.46 -2.31
CA PRO A 96 -3.86 -14.94 -0.95
C PRO A 96 -4.67 -15.90 -0.06
N SER A 97 -5.76 -16.49 -0.56
CA SER A 97 -6.57 -17.47 0.19
C SER A 97 -5.83 -18.74 0.62
N LYS A 98 -4.65 -19.01 0.05
CA LYS A 98 -3.79 -20.15 0.42
C LYS A 98 -2.67 -19.76 1.39
N TYR A 99 -2.21 -18.52 1.33
CA TYR A 99 -0.96 -18.10 1.96
C TYR A 99 -1.12 -17.00 3.00
N CYS A 100 -2.27 -16.31 3.01
CA CYS A 100 -2.63 -15.31 4.01
C CYS A 100 -3.81 -15.85 4.82
N ASP A 101 -3.71 -15.78 6.13
CA ASP A 101 -4.85 -16.03 7.00
C ASP A 101 -5.89 -14.91 6.80
N SER A 102 -7.16 -15.31 6.68
CA SER A 102 -8.31 -14.40 6.50
C SER A 102 -8.89 -13.96 7.83
#